data_AF-A0A3D1XRJ6-F1
#
_entry.id   AF-A0A3D1XRJ6-F1
#
_cell.length_a   1.000
_cell.length_b   1.000
_cell.length_c   1.000
_cell.angle_alpha   90.00
_cell.angle_beta   90.00
_cell.angle_gamma   90.00
#
_symmetry.space_group_name_H-M   'P 1'
#
loop_
_entity.id
_entity.type
_entity.pdbx_description
1 polymer ?
#
loop_
_entity_poly.entity_id
_entity_poly.type
_entity_poly.pdbx_seq_one_letter_code
_entity_poly.pdbx_strand_id
1 'polypeptide(L)' 'MSRFQKHIFICINERKVDDKRGCCASRGSLDLLDHIKGRVHELGLKSKIRVNKAGCLDACAQGPTL' A
#
# COMPACT_ATOMS: atom_id res chain seq x y z
N MET A 1 22.97 9.09 -7.39
CA MET A 1 22.05 7.94 -7.20
C MET A 1 20.89 8.09 -8.17
N SER A 2 20.64 7.12 -9.04
CA SER A 2 19.42 7.12 -9.86
C SER A 2 18.21 7.19 -8.93
N ARG A 3 17.42 8.26 -9.02
CA ARG A 3 16.15 8.40 -8.29
C ARG A 3 15.21 7.28 -8.74
N PHE A 4 14.36 6.78 -7.83
CA PHE A 4 13.33 5.82 -8.22
C PHE A 4 12.43 6.45 -9.30
N GLN A 5 12.08 5.67 -10.32
CA GLN A 5 11.20 6.09 -11.41
C GLN A 5 9.76 6.24 -10.91
N LYS A 6 9.35 5.36 -9.99
CA LYS A 6 8.00 5.36 -9.41
C LYS A 6 8.05 5.04 -7.92
N HIS A 7 7.08 5.63 -7.20
CA HIS A 7 6.75 5.29 -5.82
C HIS A 7 5.31 4.77 -5.80
N ILE A 8 5.07 3.68 -5.08
CA ILE A 8 3.73 3.14 -4.84
C ILE A 8 3.44 3.31 -3.34
N PHE A 9 2.28 3.86 -2.99
CA PHE A 9 1.95 4.22 -1.61
C PHE A 9 0.71 3.48 -1.14
N ILE A 10 0.91 2.33 -0.51
CA ILE A 10 -0.20 1.47 -0.09
C ILE A 10 -0.71 1.94 1.28
N CYS A 11 -1.97 2.35 1.33
CA CYS A 11 -2.64 2.71 2.57
C CYS A 11 -2.71 1.48 3.48
N ILE A 12 -2.03 1.51 4.61
CA ILE A 12 -2.08 0.47 5.64
C ILE A 12 -2.79 0.95 6.90
N ASN A 13 -3.60 2.00 6.78
CA ASN A 13 -4.26 2.60 7.92
C ASN A 13 -5.22 1.59 8.56
N GLU A 14 -5.12 1.47 9.88
CA GLU A 14 -5.99 0.67 10.73
C GLU A 14 -6.86 1.61 11.58
N ARG A 15 -8.11 1.23 11.78
CA ARG A 15 -9.08 1.93 12.64
C ARG A 15 -9.74 0.89 13.53
N LYS A 16 -10.41 1.37 14.57
CA LYS A 16 -11.28 0.51 15.39
C LYS A 16 -12.35 -0.14 14.52
N VAL A 17 -12.78 -1.34 14.91
CA VAL A 17 -13.75 -2.17 14.18
C VAL A 17 -15.11 -1.47 14.01
N ASP A 18 -15.45 -0.54 14.89
CA ASP A 18 -16.69 0.24 14.91
C ASP A 18 -16.65 1.55 14.11
N ASP A 19 -15.51 1.94 13.50
CA ASP A 19 -15.44 3.13 12.65
C ASP A 19 -16.23 2.89 11.36
N LYS A 20 -17.33 3.63 11.18
CA LYS A 20 -18.24 3.53 10.03
C LYS A 20 -17.56 3.69 8.67
N ARG A 21 -16.39 4.34 8.60
CA ARG A 21 -15.63 4.50 7.35
C ARG A 21 -14.91 3.20 6.94
N GLY A 22 -14.71 2.27 7.87
CA GLY A 22 -13.79 1.15 7.71
C GLY A 22 -12.35 1.61 7.49
N CYS A 23 -11.44 0.66 7.24
CA CYS A 23 -10.03 0.97 6.98
C CYS A 23 -9.38 -0.02 6.02
N CYS A 24 -8.26 0.37 5.41
CA CYS A 24 -7.58 -0.46 4.42
C CYS A 24 -6.96 -1.71 5.06
N ALA A 25 -6.46 -1.62 6.30
CA ALA A 25 -5.91 -2.78 7.02
C ALA A 25 -6.96 -3.90 7.17
N SER A 26 -8.18 -3.56 7.58
CA SER A 26 -9.30 -4.52 7.69
C SER A 26 -9.74 -5.14 6.36
N ARG A 27 -9.28 -4.60 5.22
CA ARG A 27 -9.59 -5.06 3.86
C ARG A 27 -8.40 -5.74 3.19
N GLY A 28 -7.37 -6.13 3.94
CA GLY A 28 -6.22 -6.88 3.40
C GLY A 28 -5.12 -6.02 2.78
N SER A 29 -4.98 -4.74 3.16
CA SER A 29 -3.93 -3.88 2.60
C SER A 29 -2.50 -4.32 2.97
N LEU A 30 -2.33 -5.07 4.06
CA LEU A 30 -1.03 -5.65 4.43
C LEU A 30 -0.62 -6.76 3.46
N ASP A 31 -1.57 -7.64 3.09
CA ASP A 31 -1.33 -8.68 2.09
C ASP A 31 -1.02 -8.06 0.71
N LEU A 32 -1.74 -6.99 0.35
CA LEU A 32 -1.47 -6.22 -0.86
C LEU A 32 -0.05 -5.61 -0.87
N LEU A 33 0.39 -5.07 0.27
CA LEU A 33 1.74 -4.54 0.43
C LEU A 33 2.80 -5.61 0.19
N ASP A 34 2.64 -6.78 0.79
CA ASP A 34 3.61 -7.85 0.69
C ASP A 34 3.60 -8.49 -0.71
N HIS A 35 2.42 -8.65 -1.31
CA HIS A 35 2.28 -9.06 -2.70
C HIS A 35 3.03 -8.12 -3.66
N ILE A 36 2.79 -6.80 -3.59
CA ILE A 36 3.43 -5.83 -4.49
C ILE A 36 4.94 -5.79 -4.27
N LYS A 37 5.43 -5.89 -3.02
CA LYS A 37 6.87 -6.01 -2.74
C LYS A 37 7.48 -7.26 -3.35
N GLY A 38 6.81 -8.40 -3.24
CA GLY A 38 7.21 -9.67 -3.85
C GLY A 38 7.32 -9.53 -5.36
N ARG A 39 6.28 -9.03 -6.02
CA ARG A 39 6.27 -8.80 -7.47
C ARG A 39 7.37 -7.84 -7.95
N VAL A 40 7.59 -6.72 -7.23
CA VAL A 40 8.70 -5.79 -7.56
C VAL A 40 10.06 -6.47 -7.42
N HIS A 41 10.21 -7.39 -6.46
CA HIS A 41 11.42 -8.17 -6.31
C HIS A 41 11.64 -9.16 -7.44
N GLU A 42 10.64 -9.99 -7.73
CA GLU A 42 10.66 -11.03 -8.75
C GLU A 42 10.93 -10.47 -10.15
N LEU A 43 10.43 -9.27 -10.43
CA LEU A 43 10.65 -8.58 -11.70
C LEU A 43 11.99 -7.81 -11.76
N GLY A 44 12.82 -7.85 -10.72
CA GLY A 44 14.10 -7.13 -10.68
C GLY A 44 13.96 -5.61 -10.65
N LEU A 45 12.80 -5.09 -10.24
CA LEU A 45 12.46 -3.66 -10.29
C LEU A 45 12.83 -2.88 -9.02
N LYS A 46 13.49 -3.51 -8.04
CA LYS A 46 13.86 -2.90 -6.74
C LYS A 46 14.64 -1.58 -6.85
N SER A 47 15.43 -1.39 -7.91
CA SER A 47 16.20 -0.15 -8.15
C SER A 47 15.39 0.95 -8.85
N LYS A 48 14.23 0.61 -9.44
CA LYS A 48 13.39 1.52 -10.23
C LYS A 48 12.10 1.89 -9.52
N ILE A 49 11.54 0.99 -8.71
CA ILE A 49 10.24 1.16 -8.06
C ILE A 49 10.41 0.99 -6.55
N ARG A 50 9.93 1.97 -5.79
CA ARG A 50 9.86 1.92 -4.33
C ARG A 50 8.43 1.71 -3.88
N VAL A 51 8.20 0.63 -3.12
CA VAL A 51 6.92 0.37 -2.45
C VAL A 51 6.98 0.94 -1.03
N ASN A 52 6.04 1.82 -0.68
CA ASN A 52 5.97 2.50 0.60
C ASN A 52 4.64 2.21 1.30
N LYS A 53 4.69 2.27 2.63
CA LYS A 53 3.50 2.31 3.49
C LYS A 53 2.97 3.74 3.52
N ALA A 54 1.65 3.90 3.53
CA ALA A 54 0.98 5.17 3.69
C ALA A 54 -0.09 5.12 4.79
N GLY A 55 -0.40 6.29 5.35
CA GLY A 55 -1.60 6.48 6.17
C GLY A 55 -2.87 6.53 5.32
N CYS A 56 -3.97 6.98 5.91
CA CYS A 56 -5.25 7.17 5.20
C CYS A 56 -5.06 8.09 3.99
N LEU A 57 -5.54 7.67 2.81
CA LEU A 57 -5.55 8.45 1.57
C LEU A 57 -6.94 9.05 1.28
N ASP A 58 -7.80 9.12 2.29
CA ASP A 58 -9.18 9.63 2.24
C ASP A 58 -10.13 8.96 1.25
N ALA A 59 -9.75 7.80 0.72
CA ALA A 59 -10.55 6.96 -0.17
C ALA A 59 -10.99 5.64 0.51
N CYS A 60 -11.28 5.67 1.82
CA CYS A 60 -11.61 4.46 2.61
C CYS A 60 -12.77 3.64 2.01
N ALA A 61 -13.76 4.28 1.40
CA ALA A 61 -14.89 3.59 0.77
C ALA A 61 -14.44 2.64 -0.35
N GLN A 62 -13.37 2.99 -1.07
CA GLN A 62 -12.79 2.23 -2.18
C GLN A 62 -11.56 1.40 -1.76
N GLY A 63 -11.21 1.37 -0.47
CA GLY A 63 -10.03 0.67 0.02
C GLY A 63 -10.08 -0.85 -0.23
N PRO A 64 -8.92 -1.53 -0.31
CA PRO A 64 -7.56 -1.01 -0.12
C PRO A 64 -7.09 -0.04 -1.22
N THR A 65 -6.43 1.06 -0.84
CA THR A 65 -5.97 2.10 -1.78
C THR A 65 -4.45 2.17 -1.86
N LEU A 66 -3.91 2.49 -3.04
CA LEU A 66 -2.47 2.52 -3.35
C LEU A 66 -2.05 3.67 -4.26
#